data_AF-A0A0C2W5M0-F1
#
_entry.id   AF-A0A0C2W5M0-F1
#
_cell.length_a   1.000
_cell.length_b   1.000
_cell.length_c   1.000
_cell.angle_alpha   90.00
_cell.angle_beta   90.00
_cell.angle_gamma   90.00
#
_symmetry.space_group_name_H-M   'P 1'
#
loop_
_entity.id
_entity.type
_entity.pdbx_description
1 polymer ?
#
loop_
_entity_poly.entity_id
_entity_poly.type
_entity_poly.pdbx_seq_one_letter_code
_entity_poly.pdbx_strand_id
1 'polypeptide(L)'
;MSSEDNGPNPLEKFDNLDHMNALISSSPGRQASSTPPMPPSTQKRPCSPFSANSAPGYAHHSGYATTFSSSSMSPQDRSLAETIGLPFPEFDHRQEVIDPFSEDENRDQAFQEELTEMLLDALIETHAWSTARLKPESLAAAEKFEAGISNIIEVQTHQEERRQRLNEFIGQIRNAIAALTSTMLL
;
A
#
# COMPACT_ATOMS: atom_id res chain seq x y z
N MET A 1 -27.24 7.16 -63.47
CA MET A 1 -27.58 7.24 -62.04
C MET A 1 -27.12 5.94 -61.41
N SER A 2 -25.86 5.90 -61.00
CA SER A 2 -25.27 4.77 -60.28
C SER A 2 -25.03 5.25 -58.87
N SER A 3 -25.77 4.71 -57.91
CA SER A 3 -25.58 4.99 -56.49
C SER A 3 -24.43 4.13 -55.99
N GLU A 4 -23.30 4.76 -55.70
CA GLU A 4 -22.18 4.14 -54.98
C GLU A 4 -22.56 4.03 -53.50
N ASP A 5 -22.61 2.79 -53.04
CA ASP A 5 -22.86 2.35 -51.68
C ASP A 5 -21.58 2.53 -50.85
N ASN A 6 -21.58 3.55 -49.97
CA ASN A 6 -20.50 3.82 -49.03
C ASN A 6 -20.67 2.94 -47.79
N GLY A 7 -20.07 1.75 -47.81
CA GLY A 7 -19.97 0.87 -46.66
C GLY A 7 -19.09 1.48 -45.55
N PRO A 8 -19.42 1.28 -44.26
CA PRO A 8 -18.66 1.85 -43.15
C PRO A 8 -17.26 1.24 -43.01
N ASN A 9 -16.27 2.11 -42.84
CA ASN A 9 -14.86 1.75 -42.64
C ASN A 9 -14.65 0.89 -41.37
N PRO A 10 -13.95 -0.26 -41.45
CA PRO A 10 -13.73 -1.15 -40.30
C PRO A 10 -12.63 -0.69 -39.33
N LEU A 11 -12.18 0.57 -39.41
CA LEU A 11 -10.98 1.05 -38.71
C LEU A 11 -11.23 1.84 -37.40
N GLU A 12 -12.48 2.00 -36.94
CA GLU A 12 -12.82 2.76 -35.72
C GLU A 12 -13.14 1.88 -34.50
N LYS A 13 -12.51 0.71 -34.36
CA LYS A 13 -12.74 -0.19 -33.19
C LYS A 13 -11.64 -0.16 -32.11
N PHE A 14 -10.69 0.77 -32.17
CA PHE A 14 -9.55 0.77 -31.24
C PHE A 14 -9.63 1.74 -30.05
N ASP A 15 -10.68 2.56 -29.93
CA ASP A 15 -10.80 3.52 -28.82
C ASP A 15 -11.46 2.98 -27.55
N ASN A 16 -11.42 1.66 -27.31
CA ASN A 16 -12.05 1.03 -26.14
C ASN A 16 -11.06 0.29 -25.24
N LEU A 17 -9.87 0.87 -25.05
CA LEU A 17 -8.86 0.33 -24.13
C LEU A 17 -9.10 0.73 -22.66
N ASP A 18 -9.88 1.79 -22.39
CA ASP A 18 -10.11 2.25 -21.01
C ASP A 18 -11.14 1.42 -20.23
N HIS A 19 -11.94 0.58 -20.89
CA HIS A 19 -12.92 -0.29 -20.21
C HIS A 19 -12.36 -1.64 -19.74
N MET A 20 -11.16 -2.04 -20.18
CA MET A 20 -10.57 -3.34 -19.81
C MET A 20 -9.86 -3.33 -18.44
N ASN A 21 -9.58 -2.15 -17.85
CA ASN A 21 -8.99 -2.07 -16.51
C ASN A 21 -10.01 -2.21 -15.36
N ALA A 22 -11.32 -2.23 -15.64
CA ALA A 22 -12.36 -2.38 -14.62
C ALA A 22 -12.73 -3.85 -14.31
N LEU A 23 -12.23 -4.84 -15.06
CA LEU A 23 -12.61 -6.25 -14.90
C LEU A 23 -11.56 -7.14 -14.23
N ILE A 24 -10.42 -6.59 -13.78
CA ILE A 24 -9.40 -7.36 -13.05
C ILE A 24 -9.77 -7.52 -11.56
N SER A 25 -10.80 -6.84 -11.05
CA SER A 25 -11.16 -6.86 -9.62
C SER A 25 -12.29 -7.82 -9.22
N SER A 26 -12.61 -8.85 -10.01
CA SER A 26 -13.63 -9.83 -9.62
C SER A 26 -13.26 -11.25 -10.01
N SER A 27 -12.30 -11.83 -9.29
CA SER A 27 -12.10 -13.28 -9.25
C SER A 27 -12.55 -13.82 -7.88
N PRO A 28 -13.65 -14.58 -7.79
CA PRO A 28 -14.04 -15.25 -6.56
C PRO A 28 -13.31 -16.60 -6.47
N GLY A 29 -12.56 -16.80 -5.38
CA GLY A 29 -12.22 -18.13 -4.89
C GLY A 29 -10.91 -18.73 -5.38
N ARG A 30 -9.87 -18.61 -4.55
CA ARG A 30 -9.16 -19.77 -3.99
C ARG A 30 -8.66 -19.38 -2.60
N GLN A 31 -9.32 -19.93 -1.58
CA GLN A 31 -8.75 -20.01 -0.23
C GLN A 31 -7.52 -20.92 -0.31
N ALA A 32 -6.35 -20.31 -0.48
CA ALA A 32 -5.12 -20.90 0.00
C ALA A 32 -4.66 -19.99 1.13
N SER A 33 -4.73 -20.51 2.34
CA SER A 33 -4.11 -19.93 3.53
C SER A 33 -2.59 -19.89 3.32
N SER A 34 -2.10 -18.91 2.56
CA SER A 34 -0.71 -18.50 2.58
C SER A 34 -0.64 -17.29 3.50
N THR A 35 -0.37 -17.57 4.77
CA THR A 35 0.20 -16.58 5.69
C THR A 35 1.34 -15.87 4.96
N PRO A 36 1.31 -14.54 4.80
CA PRO A 36 2.40 -13.82 4.17
C PRO A 36 3.68 -14.08 4.98
N PRO A 37 4.81 -14.41 4.35
CA PRO A 37 6.08 -14.43 5.06
C PRO A 37 6.34 -13.02 5.58
N MET A 38 6.37 -12.87 6.90
CA MET A 38 6.87 -11.66 7.53
C MET A 38 8.26 -11.33 6.95
N PRO A 39 8.58 -10.04 6.76
CA PRO A 39 9.89 -9.65 6.28
C PRO A 39 11.00 -10.20 7.19
N PRO A 40 12.16 -10.58 6.64
CA PRO A 40 13.31 -10.95 7.46
C PRO A 40 13.68 -9.77 8.35
N SER A 41 13.55 -9.98 9.66
CA SER A 41 13.95 -9.04 10.70
C SER A 41 15.47 -8.96 10.72
N THR A 42 16.06 -8.22 9.78
CA THR A 42 17.46 -7.82 9.81
C THR A 42 17.58 -6.44 10.43
N GLN A 43 17.43 -6.37 11.75
CA GLN A 43 18.39 -5.64 12.59
C GLN A 43 18.10 -5.92 14.06
N LYS A 44 19.03 -6.65 14.70
CA LYS A 44 19.29 -6.53 16.13
C LYS A 44 19.60 -5.06 16.42
N ARG A 45 18.58 -4.25 16.72
CA ARG A 45 18.79 -3.10 17.59
C ARG A 45 18.89 -3.66 19.02
N PRO A 46 19.94 -3.35 19.78
CA PRO A 46 19.95 -3.68 21.20
C PRO A 46 18.70 -3.05 21.82
N CYS A 47 17.90 -3.87 22.48
CA CYS A 47 16.82 -3.41 23.33
C CYS A 47 17.43 -2.48 24.38
N SER A 48 17.39 -1.18 24.11
CA SER A 48 17.41 -0.18 25.17
C SER A 48 16.17 -0.45 26.04
N PRO A 49 16.31 -0.53 27.37
CA PRO A 49 15.14 -0.59 28.24
C PRO A 49 14.30 0.64 27.90
N PHE A 50 13.09 0.40 27.42
CA PHE A 50 12.06 1.41 27.35
C PHE A 50 11.83 1.82 28.80
N SER A 51 12.50 2.88 29.23
CA SER A 51 12.11 3.62 30.41
C SER A 51 10.66 4.01 30.14
N ALA A 52 9.75 3.38 30.88
CA ALA A 52 8.41 3.87 31.13
C ALA A 52 8.54 5.21 31.87
N ASN A 53 9.06 6.23 31.21
CA ASN A 53 8.84 7.59 31.62
C ASN A 53 7.42 7.90 31.21
N SER A 54 6.55 7.70 32.19
CA SER A 54 5.47 8.62 32.54
C SER A 54 4.73 9.18 31.33
N ALA A 55 3.57 8.59 31.07
CA ALA A 55 2.48 9.30 30.41
C ALA A 55 2.45 10.76 30.91
N PRO A 56 2.46 11.75 30.02
CA PRO A 56 1.96 13.06 30.40
C PRO A 56 0.48 12.83 30.68
N GLY A 57 0.13 12.76 31.96
CA GLY A 57 -1.25 12.91 32.35
C GLY A 57 -1.75 14.20 31.71
N TYR A 58 -2.76 14.08 30.85
CA TYR A 58 -3.66 15.18 30.54
C TYR A 58 -4.42 15.53 31.82
N ALA A 59 -3.69 16.05 32.80
CA ALA A 59 -4.28 16.89 33.79
C ALA A 59 -4.63 18.15 33.00
N HIS A 60 -5.92 18.30 32.71
CA HIS A 60 -6.55 19.57 32.46
C HIS A 60 -6.29 20.48 33.68
N HIS A 61 -5.07 20.97 33.78
CA HIS A 61 -4.77 22.16 34.53
C HIS A 61 -5.23 23.29 33.62
N SER A 62 -6.50 23.65 33.82
CA SER A 62 -7.01 24.97 33.51
C SER A 62 -6.11 25.98 34.22
N GLY A 63 -5.00 26.30 33.56
CA GLY A 63 -3.93 27.17 34.02
C GLY A 63 -4.30 28.63 33.86
N TYR A 64 -5.36 29.06 34.54
CA TYR A 64 -5.37 30.40 35.12
C TYR A 64 -4.95 30.28 36.59
N ALA A 65 -3.90 29.50 36.86
CA ALA A 65 -3.17 29.65 38.10
C ALA A 65 -2.28 30.89 37.95
N THR A 66 -2.91 32.07 38.03
CA THR A 66 -2.24 33.28 38.45
C THR A 66 -1.71 32.97 39.84
N THR A 67 -0.48 32.48 39.91
CA THR A 67 0.25 32.27 41.15
C THR A 67 0.64 33.65 41.66
N PHE A 68 -0.36 34.39 42.14
CA PHE A 68 -0.13 35.32 43.22
C PHE A 68 0.25 34.46 44.42
N SER A 69 1.54 34.12 44.51
CA SER A 69 2.16 33.79 45.78
C SER A 69 2.04 35.03 46.66
N SER A 70 0.84 35.20 47.21
CA SER A 70 0.57 36.05 48.36
C SER A 70 1.38 35.45 49.50
N SER A 71 2.61 35.94 49.64
CA SER A 71 3.37 35.84 50.88
C SER A 71 2.39 36.07 52.02
N SER A 72 2.24 35.05 52.87
CA SER A 72 1.53 35.09 54.12
C SER A 72 2.23 36.07 55.06
N MET A 73 2.01 37.36 54.85
CA MET A 73 2.21 38.42 55.81
C MET A 73 0.82 38.90 56.13
N SER A 74 0.25 38.48 57.25
CA SER A 74 -1.01 39.03 57.74
C SER A 74 -0.82 40.54 57.96
N PRO A 75 -1.41 41.43 57.14
CA PRO A 75 -1.45 42.84 57.45
C PRO A 75 -2.70 43.01 58.29
N GLN A 76 -2.55 42.92 59.61
CA GLN A 76 -3.59 43.43 60.50
C GLN A 76 -3.83 44.89 60.10
N ASP A 77 -5.02 45.16 59.58
CA ASP A 77 -5.63 46.48 59.36
C ASP A 77 -4.79 47.50 58.55
N ARG A 78 -4.36 47.15 57.32
CA ARG A 78 -4.12 48.21 56.34
C ARG A 78 -5.46 48.89 56.05
N SER A 79 -5.54 50.17 56.39
CA SER A 79 -6.71 51.02 56.19
C SER A 79 -7.21 50.84 54.75
N LEU A 80 -8.52 50.61 54.57
CA LEU A 80 -9.17 50.52 53.25
C LEU A 80 -8.77 51.70 52.33
N ALA A 81 -8.52 52.87 52.92
CA ALA A 81 -8.06 54.07 52.20
C ALA A 81 -6.67 53.90 51.58
N GLU A 82 -5.79 53.09 52.17
CA GLU A 82 -4.45 52.78 51.64
C GLU A 82 -4.56 51.83 50.44
N THR A 83 -5.43 50.81 50.51
CA THR A 83 -5.64 49.86 49.41
C THR A 83 -6.29 50.52 48.19
N ILE A 84 -7.26 51.42 48.41
CA ILE A 84 -7.94 52.14 47.32
C ILE A 84 -7.05 53.27 46.77
N GLY A 85 -6.08 53.76 47.57
CA GLY A 85 -5.13 54.79 47.16
C GLY A 85 -3.97 54.28 46.31
N LEU A 86 -3.75 52.96 46.23
CA LEU A 86 -2.71 52.38 45.39
C LEU A 86 -3.14 52.45 43.92
N PRO A 87 -2.34 53.07 43.03
CA PRO A 87 -2.60 53.02 41.61
C PRO A 87 -2.47 51.57 41.12
N PHE A 88 -3.38 51.16 40.23
CA PHE A 88 -3.28 49.86 39.58
C PHE A 88 -1.98 49.79 38.76
N PRO A 89 -1.27 48.65 38.77
CA PRO A 89 -0.20 48.41 37.82
C PRO A 89 -0.70 48.64 36.40
N GLU A 90 0.11 49.24 35.55
CA GLU A 90 -0.23 49.36 34.13
C GLU A 90 -0.34 47.96 33.51
N PHE A 91 -1.49 47.68 32.89
CA PHE A 91 -1.75 46.40 32.25
C PHE A 91 -1.15 46.39 30.84
N ASP A 92 -0.10 45.60 30.63
CA ASP A 92 0.44 45.37 29.29
C ASP A 92 -0.32 44.26 28.58
N HIS A 93 -1.42 44.65 27.93
CA HIS A 93 -2.26 43.78 27.11
C HIS A 93 -1.49 43.00 26.03
N ARG A 94 -0.33 43.51 25.60
CA ARG A 94 0.45 42.85 24.55
C ARG A 94 1.17 41.63 25.10
N GLN A 95 1.90 41.80 26.19
CA GLN A 95 2.62 40.69 26.81
C GLN A 95 1.67 39.67 27.45
N GLU A 96 0.61 40.12 28.13
CA GLU A 96 -0.25 39.18 28.86
C GLU A 96 -1.29 38.48 27.99
N VAL A 97 -1.70 39.09 26.88
CA VAL A 97 -2.78 38.53 26.04
C VAL A 97 -2.29 38.21 24.64
N ILE A 98 -1.71 39.17 23.92
CA ILE A 98 -1.42 39.01 22.49
C ILE A 98 -0.27 38.04 22.23
N ASP A 99 0.81 38.15 23.00
CA ASP A 99 2.03 37.36 22.77
C ASP A 99 1.80 35.85 22.97
N PRO A 100 1.08 35.35 24.01
CA PRO A 100 0.75 33.94 24.14
C PRO A 100 -0.04 33.37 22.95
N PHE A 101 -1.02 34.11 22.43
CA PHE A 101 -1.77 33.66 21.24
C PHE A 101 -0.90 33.63 19.99
N SER A 102 0.00 34.60 19.85
CA SER A 102 0.94 34.65 18.72
C SER A 102 1.93 33.48 18.81
N GLU A 103 2.39 33.12 20.00
CA GLU A 103 3.27 31.96 20.23
C GLU A 103 2.53 30.64 19.96
N ASP A 104 1.29 30.50 20.42
CA ASP A 104 0.45 29.33 20.14
C ASP A 104 0.19 29.16 18.64
N GLU A 105 -0.11 30.24 17.91
CA GLU A 105 -0.31 30.22 16.45
C GLU A 105 0.96 29.76 15.72
N ASN A 106 2.14 30.25 16.13
CA ASN A 106 3.41 29.82 15.57
C ASN A 106 3.71 28.33 15.87
N ARG A 107 3.38 27.86 17.07
CA ARG A 107 3.54 26.44 17.44
C ARG A 107 2.62 25.54 16.61
N ASP A 108 1.38 25.95 16.43
CA ASP A 108 0.40 25.20 15.65
C ASP A 108 0.80 25.14 14.17
N GLN A 109 1.33 26.24 13.62
CA GLN A 109 1.90 26.25 12.28
C GLN A 109 3.08 25.28 12.16
N ALA A 110 4.05 25.33 13.07
CA ALA A 110 5.20 24.43 13.05
C ALA A 110 4.79 22.95 13.14
N PHE A 111 3.79 22.64 13.97
CA PHE A 111 3.23 21.30 14.08
C PHE A 111 2.55 20.84 12.78
N GLN A 112 1.80 21.72 12.12
CA GLN A 112 1.17 21.40 10.82
C GLN A 112 2.22 21.09 9.75
N GLU A 113 3.31 21.87 9.72
CA GLU A 113 4.43 21.66 8.80
C GLU A 113 5.10 20.29 9.05
N GLU A 114 5.45 19.99 10.31
CA GLU A 114 6.05 18.71 10.71
C GLU A 114 5.14 17.51 10.41
N LEU A 115 3.84 17.63 10.72
CA LEU A 115 2.85 16.59 10.44
C LEU A 115 2.74 16.32 8.93
N THR A 116 2.74 17.39 8.13
CA THR A 116 2.63 17.28 6.67
C THR A 116 3.88 16.62 6.07
N GLU A 117 5.06 16.99 6.56
CA GLU A 117 6.33 16.35 6.17
C GLU A 117 6.32 14.85 6.50
N MET A 118 5.96 14.48 7.73
CA MET A 118 5.90 13.09 8.17
C MET A 118 4.88 12.26 7.36
N LEU A 119 3.73 12.84 7.04
CA LEU A 119 2.71 12.17 6.24
C LEU A 119 3.16 11.95 4.79
N LEU A 120 3.84 12.95 4.21
CA LEU A 120 4.38 12.86 2.86
C LEU A 120 5.44 11.77 2.76
N ASP A 121 6.36 11.71 3.74
CA ASP A 121 7.39 10.68 3.81
C ASP A 121 6.78 9.28 3.94
N ALA A 122 5.80 9.10 4.83
CA ALA A 122 5.13 7.82 4.99
C ALA A 122 4.41 7.36 3.71
N LEU A 123 3.80 8.30 2.97
CA LEU A 123 3.14 8.01 1.70
C LEU A 123 4.15 7.60 0.63
N ILE A 124 5.26 8.33 0.50
CA ILE A 124 6.33 8.02 -0.45
C ILE A 124 6.97 6.67 -0.13
N GLU A 125 7.26 6.40 1.13
CA GLU A 125 7.82 5.11 1.57
C GLU A 125 6.86 3.96 1.27
N THR A 126 5.57 4.12 1.56
CA THR A 126 4.54 3.12 1.26
C THR A 126 4.41 2.88 -0.26
N HIS A 127 4.49 3.95 -1.06
CA HIS A 127 4.48 3.84 -2.52
C HIS A 127 5.74 3.13 -3.04
N ALA A 128 6.92 3.48 -2.53
CA ALA A 128 8.17 2.81 -2.89
C ALA A 128 8.13 1.31 -2.53
N TRP A 129 7.61 0.98 -1.35
CA TRP A 129 7.50 -0.41 -0.90
C TRP A 129 6.53 -1.23 -1.74
N SER A 130 5.33 -0.69 -2.03
CA SER A 130 4.32 -1.37 -2.86
C SER A 130 4.79 -1.56 -4.31
N THR A 131 5.46 -0.57 -4.90
CA THR A 131 6.00 -0.66 -6.27
C THR A 131 7.22 -1.58 -6.38
N ALA A 132 8.08 -1.60 -5.37
CA ALA A 132 9.24 -2.51 -5.33
C ALA A 132 8.81 -3.99 -5.27
N ARG A 133 7.69 -4.28 -4.60
CA ARG A 133 7.20 -5.64 -4.39
C ARG A 133 6.46 -6.23 -5.59
N LEU A 134 5.82 -5.39 -6.39
CA LEU A 134 5.06 -5.85 -7.56
C LEU A 134 5.95 -6.53 -8.62
N LYS A 135 7.18 -6.04 -8.82
CA LYS A 135 8.11 -6.57 -9.82
C LYS A 135 8.52 -8.04 -9.57
N PRO A 136 9.09 -8.41 -8.41
CA PRO A 136 9.50 -9.79 -8.15
C PRO A 136 8.31 -10.75 -8.11
N GLU A 137 7.15 -10.33 -7.59
CA GLU A 137 5.96 -11.18 -7.58
C GLU A 137 5.44 -11.43 -9.00
N SER A 138 5.41 -10.40 -9.87
CA SER A 138 5.04 -10.58 -11.28
C SER A 138 6.02 -11.48 -12.04
N LEU A 139 7.32 -11.35 -11.75
CA LEU A 139 8.37 -12.15 -12.37
C LEU A 139 8.27 -13.61 -11.92
N ALA A 140 8.10 -13.87 -10.62
CA ALA A 140 7.90 -15.23 -10.11
C ALA A 140 6.63 -15.89 -10.67
N ALA A 141 5.56 -15.11 -10.87
CA ALA A 141 4.36 -15.59 -11.53
C ALA A 141 4.62 -15.93 -13.01
N ALA A 142 5.37 -15.08 -13.74
CA ALA A 142 5.76 -15.34 -15.12
C ALA A 142 6.61 -16.60 -15.26
N GLU A 143 7.65 -16.76 -14.42
CA GLU A 143 8.50 -17.96 -14.39
C GLU A 143 7.68 -19.24 -14.15
N LYS A 144 6.69 -19.17 -13.26
CA LYS A 144 5.78 -20.29 -13.02
C LYS A 144 4.96 -20.66 -14.26
N PHE A 145 4.49 -19.68 -15.02
CA PHE A 145 3.79 -19.92 -16.28
C PHE A 145 4.72 -20.48 -17.35
N GLU A 146 5.94 -19.94 -17.48
CA GLU A 146 6.96 -20.44 -18.41
C GLU A 146 7.32 -21.90 -18.12
N ALA A 147 7.50 -22.25 -16.85
CA ALA A 147 7.72 -23.62 -16.42
C ALA A 147 6.52 -24.52 -16.74
N GLY A 148 5.30 -24.02 -16.53
CA GLY A 148 4.06 -24.73 -16.88
C GLY A 148 3.93 -25.00 -18.37
N ILE A 149 4.22 -24.00 -19.21
CA ILE A 149 4.22 -24.12 -20.67
C ILE A 149 5.27 -25.14 -21.12
N SER A 150 6.48 -25.05 -20.59
CA SER A 150 7.57 -25.97 -20.91
C SER A 150 7.20 -27.43 -20.61
N ASN A 151 6.59 -27.68 -19.45
CA ASN A 151 6.10 -29.01 -19.07
C ASN A 151 4.99 -29.51 -20.03
N ILE A 152 4.05 -28.65 -20.43
CA ILE A 152 3.00 -29.02 -21.39
C ILE A 152 3.61 -29.42 -22.74
N ILE A 153 4.61 -28.67 -23.22
CA ILE A 153 5.30 -28.97 -24.49
C ILE A 153 6.02 -30.32 -24.41
N GLU A 154 6.70 -30.61 -23.31
CA GLU A 154 7.37 -31.89 -23.08
C GLU A 154 6.37 -33.06 -23.12
N VAL A 155 5.26 -32.93 -22.39
CA VAL A 155 4.19 -33.94 -22.38
C VAL A 155 3.59 -34.14 -23.77
N GLN A 156 3.34 -33.05 -24.51
CA GLN A 156 2.82 -33.13 -25.88
C GLN A 156 3.80 -33.82 -26.82
N THR A 157 5.10 -33.51 -26.71
CA THR A 157 6.15 -34.15 -27.50
C THR A 157 6.16 -35.66 -27.27
N HIS A 158 6.11 -36.10 -26.01
CA HIS A 158 6.03 -37.52 -25.69
C HIS A 158 4.73 -38.20 -26.18
N GLN A 159 3.61 -37.49 -26.18
CA GLN A 159 2.36 -38.02 -26.76
C GLN A 159 2.49 -38.19 -28.29
N GLU A 160 3.12 -37.25 -28.98
CA GLU A 160 3.36 -37.34 -30.42
C GLU A 160 4.27 -38.53 -30.77
N GLU A 161 5.36 -38.71 -30.04
CA GLU A 161 6.26 -39.87 -30.21
C GLU A 161 5.52 -41.20 -30.08
N ARG A 162 4.62 -41.31 -29.09
CA ARG A 162 3.79 -42.52 -28.91
C ARG A 162 2.82 -42.71 -30.08
N ARG A 163 2.22 -41.64 -30.59
CA ARG A 163 1.33 -41.70 -31.75
C ARG A 163 2.08 -42.15 -33.00
N GLN A 164 3.29 -41.66 -33.22
CA GLN A 164 4.15 -42.08 -34.34
C GLN A 164 4.47 -43.57 -34.27
N ARG A 165 4.92 -44.08 -33.11
CA ARG A 165 5.19 -45.51 -32.91
C ARG A 165 3.96 -46.39 -33.18
N LEU A 166 2.78 -45.94 -32.73
CA LEU A 166 1.53 -46.65 -32.99
C LEU A 166 1.20 -46.68 -34.49
N ASN A 167 1.37 -45.56 -35.19
CA ASN A 167 1.14 -45.47 -36.64
C ASN A 167 2.09 -46.39 -37.42
N GLU A 168 3.37 -46.44 -37.03
CA GLU A 168 4.35 -47.35 -37.62
C GLU A 168 3.95 -48.81 -37.43
N PHE A 169 3.56 -49.19 -36.21
CA PHE A 169 3.09 -50.55 -35.89
C PHE A 169 1.86 -50.96 -36.72
N ILE A 170 0.87 -50.07 -36.82
CA ILE A 170 -0.31 -50.29 -37.66
C ILE A 170 0.10 -50.45 -39.13
N GLY A 171 1.06 -49.66 -39.60
CA GLY A 171 1.63 -49.80 -40.94
C GLY A 171 2.27 -51.18 -41.18
N GLN A 172 3.06 -51.67 -40.22
CA GLN A 172 3.67 -53.01 -40.28
C GLN A 172 2.61 -54.12 -40.35
N ILE A 173 1.55 -54.04 -39.53
CA ILE A 173 0.43 -55.00 -39.57
C ILE A 173 -0.26 -54.99 -40.92
N ARG A 174 -0.58 -53.80 -41.46
CA ARG A 174 -1.23 -53.66 -42.76
C ARG A 174 -0.40 -54.29 -43.87
N ASN A 175 0.91 -54.07 -43.85
CA ASN A 175 1.83 -54.66 -44.83
C ASN A 175 1.90 -56.19 -44.69
N ALA A 176 1.94 -56.73 -43.47
CA ALA A 176 1.95 -58.17 -43.24
C ALA A 176 0.65 -58.84 -43.74
N ILE A 177 -0.51 -58.22 -43.46
CA ILE A 177 -1.81 -58.69 -43.97
C ILE A 177 -1.81 -58.67 -45.49
N ALA A 178 -1.36 -57.57 -46.13
CA ALA A 178 -1.31 -57.48 -47.58
C ALA A 178 -0.41 -58.55 -48.21
N ALA A 179 0.74 -58.86 -47.59
CA ALA A 179 1.62 -59.92 -48.03
C ALA A 179 0.93 -61.31 -47.96
N LEU A 180 0.28 -61.61 -46.84
CA LEU A 180 -0.47 -62.87 -46.64
C LEU A 180 -1.62 -63.01 -47.65
N THR A 181 -2.38 -61.94 -47.89
CA THR A 181 -3.46 -61.96 -48.88
C THR A 181 -2.94 -62.12 -50.30
N SER A 182 -1.81 -61.48 -50.64
CA SER A 182 -1.19 -61.61 -51.96
C SER A 182 -0.71 -63.04 -52.22
N THR A 183 -0.17 -63.73 -51.21
CA THR A 183 0.23 -65.13 -51.35
C THR A 183 -0.93 -66.12 -51.51
N MET A 184 -2.15 -65.76 -51.13
CA MET A 184 -3.32 -66.65 -51.19
C MET A 184 -4.12 -66.53 -52.50
N LEU A 185 -3.94 -65.43 -53.25
CA LEU A 185 -4.62 -65.16 -54.52
C LEU A 185 -3.82 -65.59 -55.76
N LEU A 186 -2.62 -66.13 -55.58
CA LEU A 186 -1.77 -66.74 -56.60
C LEU A 186 -1.95 -68.26 -56.62
#